data_AF-A0A3D8IP56-F1
#
_entry.id   AF-A0A3D8IP56-F1
#
_cell.length_a   1.000
_cell.length_b   1.000
_cell.length_c   1.000
_cell.angle_alpha   90.00
_cell.angle_beta   90.00
_cell.angle_gamma   90.00
#
_symmetry.space_group_name_H-M   'P 1'
#
loop_
_entity.id
_entity.type
_entity.pdbx_description
1 polymer ?
#
loop_
_entity_poly.entity_id
_entity_poly.type
_entity_poly.pdbx_seq_one_letter_code
_entity_poly.pdbx_strand_id
1 'polypeptide(L)'
;MKYKANNFFIKFIFLCYAVFLSYFLSSCSSTFGSIGGKDEIDTNLPVVKTFRALPDVTSIGFEWKTPDNPHLIDGYIIYRKNKSGNFIRVAFIKNAFSTHYYDGKLQPQTEYEYAIASVGKDSKVSAKSSILNVKTSFIDPVSFAYASQNLASQIKIFWSPSPNPVVKNYIIEKKIKDKFVAIGTTSNRMLVEFFDNNLESDATHTYRIVSQSYDGAKSVPSQEVIGKTRAAPKTIEGVITTKDKPKEIWLEWKASDDKEVIGYNIWYADSENGTYNKLAFIQGVSYIDKIDTNGAIRYYRVTAVDRYKLESKPQEQGVKGKTLPPPQTPKIVRSLIENNIFTLSWEKVSDKRVENYIIYREGAGYGEANRFKDITDTKFIDSNMKAGVTYTYYVVSVDKFGIESLPSKKITLMLDLPDTPQDINNLDSVKAHNEKKGDSKNEPKKSK
;
A
#
# COMPACT_ATOMS: atom_id res chain seq x y z
N MET A 1 26.36 19.04 -14.37
CA MET A 1 25.64 19.98 -15.27
C MET A 1 24.32 19.34 -15.71
N LYS A 2 23.20 20.05 -15.52
CA LYS A 2 21.88 19.91 -16.21
C LYS A 2 21.13 18.56 -16.03
N TYR A 3 19.87 18.45 -15.64
CA TYR A 3 18.72 19.37 -15.50
C TYR A 3 17.80 18.87 -14.36
N LYS A 4 17.31 19.79 -13.53
CA LYS A 4 16.17 19.64 -12.59
C LYS A 4 15.08 20.60 -13.08
N ALA A 5 13.82 20.15 -13.16
CA ALA A 5 12.63 21.00 -13.28
C ALA A 5 11.54 20.35 -12.41
N ASN A 6 11.33 20.84 -11.18
CA ASN A 6 10.35 21.85 -10.77
C ASN A 6 8.88 21.42 -10.97
N ASN A 7 8.36 20.73 -9.94
CA ASN A 7 6.95 20.69 -9.59
C ASN A 7 6.70 21.74 -8.50
N PHE A 8 6.01 22.83 -8.84
CA PHE A 8 5.39 23.71 -7.87
C PHE A 8 4.36 24.56 -8.60
N PHE A 9 3.05 24.28 -8.43
CA PHE A 9 2.07 25.27 -7.95
C PHE A 9 0.60 24.79 -8.00
N ILE A 10 -0.10 25.09 -6.89
CA ILE A 10 -1.54 25.38 -6.69
C ILE A 10 -2.55 24.22 -6.69
N LYS A 11 -2.78 23.70 -5.47
CA LYS A 11 -4.13 23.50 -4.92
C LYS A 11 -4.64 24.85 -4.42
N PHE A 12 -5.75 25.35 -4.94
CA PHE A 12 -6.79 26.13 -4.25
C PHE A 12 -7.86 26.53 -5.27
N ILE A 13 -9.08 26.79 -4.79
CA ILE A 13 -10.31 27.22 -5.50
C ILE A 13 -11.32 26.08 -5.71
N PHE A 14 -12.03 25.80 -4.61
CA PHE A 14 -13.44 25.43 -4.63
C PHE A 14 -14.26 26.73 -4.60
N LEU A 15 -15.45 26.68 -5.19
CA LEU A 15 -16.56 27.65 -5.15
C LEU A 15 -16.66 28.65 -6.33
N CYS A 16 -17.88 28.73 -6.86
CA CYS A 16 -18.43 29.66 -7.86
C CYS A 16 -18.09 29.38 -9.33
N TYR A 17 -18.92 28.56 -10.01
CA TYR A 17 -19.36 28.83 -11.39
C TYR A 17 -20.70 28.13 -11.64
N ALA A 18 -21.76 28.76 -11.15
CA ALA A 18 -23.08 28.66 -11.75
C ALA A 18 -23.29 29.96 -12.54
N VAL A 19 -24.13 29.87 -13.57
CA VAL A 19 -24.61 30.94 -14.46
C VAL A 19 -23.80 31.18 -15.74
N PHE A 20 -24.54 31.16 -16.85
CA PHE A 20 -24.21 31.46 -18.25
C PHE A 20 -23.44 30.40 -19.04
N LEU A 21 -24.14 29.67 -19.91
CA LEU A 21 -24.23 30.04 -21.34
C LEU A 21 -25.11 29.03 -22.11
N SER A 22 -26.42 29.26 -22.09
CA SER A 22 -27.38 28.61 -22.99
C SER A 22 -27.50 29.43 -24.27
N TYR A 23 -26.65 29.17 -25.27
CA TYR A 23 -26.86 29.62 -26.64
C TYR A 23 -26.12 28.68 -27.60
N PHE A 24 -26.86 27.74 -28.20
CA PHE A 24 -26.70 27.30 -29.59
C PHE A 24 -27.99 26.55 -29.98
N LEU A 25 -29.07 27.31 -30.14
CA LEU A 25 -30.17 26.91 -31.00
C LEU A 25 -29.71 27.21 -32.43
N SER A 26 -29.29 26.18 -33.16
CA SER A 26 -29.17 26.28 -34.61
C SER A 26 -30.47 25.82 -35.23
N SER A 27 -31.13 26.82 -35.81
CA SER A 27 -32.38 26.81 -36.53
C SER A 27 -32.44 25.78 -37.66
N CYS A 28 -33.49 24.98 -37.65
CA CYS A 28 -34.30 24.75 -38.84
C CYS A 28 -35.73 24.42 -38.42
N SER A 29 -36.36 25.34 -37.69
CA SER A 29 -37.79 25.32 -37.39
C SER A 29 -38.52 26.10 -38.48
N SER A 30 -38.87 25.42 -39.56
CA SER A 30 -39.98 25.88 -40.41
C SER A 30 -41.27 25.73 -39.60
N THR A 31 -41.77 26.87 -39.10
CA THR A 31 -43.18 27.13 -38.77
C THR A 31 -44.00 25.93 -38.27
N PHE A 32 -43.69 25.45 -37.07
CA PHE A 32 -44.54 24.50 -36.35
C PHE A 32 -45.68 25.25 -35.66
N GLY A 33 -46.91 25.04 -36.15
CA GLY A 33 -48.12 25.32 -35.37
C GLY A 33 -48.07 24.58 -34.03
N SER A 34 -48.48 25.28 -32.98
CA SER A 34 -48.58 24.86 -31.59
C SER A 34 -48.58 23.34 -31.34
N ILE A 35 -47.53 22.85 -30.66
CA ILE A 35 -47.41 21.48 -30.13
C ILE A 35 -48.33 21.28 -28.90
N GLY A 36 -49.09 22.29 -28.46
CA GLY A 36 -49.89 22.26 -27.23
C GLY A 36 -51.40 22.54 -27.39
N GLY A 37 -51.93 22.68 -28.61
CA GLY A 37 -53.37 22.84 -28.81
C GLY A 37 -54.15 21.55 -28.56
N LYS A 38 -55.32 21.64 -27.92
CA LYS A 38 -56.28 20.52 -27.91
C LYS A 38 -56.67 20.23 -29.36
N ASP A 39 -56.58 18.97 -29.75
CA ASP A 39 -57.03 18.48 -31.05
C ASP A 39 -58.53 18.79 -31.22
N GLU A 40 -58.89 19.59 -32.23
CA GLU A 40 -60.29 19.72 -32.66
C GLU A 40 -60.59 18.58 -33.65
N ILE A 41 -61.60 17.77 -33.33
CA ILE A 41 -61.94 16.57 -34.12
C ILE A 41 -62.90 16.93 -35.24
N ASP A 42 -62.52 16.62 -36.49
CA ASP A 42 -63.43 16.59 -37.62
C ASP A 42 -63.79 15.14 -37.96
N THR A 43 -65.07 14.81 -37.81
CA THR A 43 -65.61 13.48 -38.07
C THR A 43 -65.69 13.14 -39.55
N ASN A 44 -65.57 14.14 -40.45
CA ASN A 44 -65.56 13.93 -41.90
C ASN A 44 -64.16 13.62 -42.44
N LEU A 45 -63.11 13.77 -41.63
CA LEU A 45 -61.75 13.44 -42.05
C LEU A 45 -61.52 11.91 -42.09
N PRO A 46 -60.86 11.40 -43.15
CA PRO A 46 -60.56 9.98 -43.27
C PRO A 46 -59.65 9.45 -42.14
N VAL A 47 -60.15 8.48 -41.37
CA VAL A 47 -59.36 7.84 -40.30
C VAL A 47 -58.35 6.84 -40.87
N VAL A 48 -57.13 6.85 -40.35
CA VAL A 48 -56.11 5.85 -40.68
C VAL A 48 -56.49 4.50 -40.08
N LYS A 49 -56.87 3.54 -40.93
CA LYS A 49 -57.34 2.20 -40.53
C LYS A 49 -56.20 1.20 -40.29
N THR A 50 -55.08 1.36 -41.00
CA THR A 50 -53.92 0.45 -40.88
C THR A 50 -52.75 1.24 -40.33
N PHE A 51 -52.25 0.88 -39.15
CA PHE A 51 -51.07 1.48 -38.55
C PHE A 51 -50.25 0.36 -37.93
N ARG A 52 -49.06 0.11 -38.48
CA ARG A 52 -48.18 -0.98 -38.08
C ARG A 52 -46.83 -0.43 -37.65
N ALA A 53 -46.15 -1.19 -36.80
CA ALA A 53 -44.84 -0.83 -36.28
C ALA A 53 -43.79 -1.89 -36.61
N LEU A 54 -42.57 -1.43 -36.87
CA LEU A 54 -41.36 -2.18 -37.08
C LEU A 54 -40.37 -1.74 -35.98
N PRO A 55 -40.33 -2.44 -34.82
CA PRO A 55 -39.47 -2.05 -33.72
C PRO A 55 -38.00 -2.35 -34.01
N ASP A 56 -37.14 -1.41 -33.63
CA ASP A 56 -35.69 -1.55 -33.55
C ASP A 56 -35.26 -1.34 -32.08
N VAL A 57 -33.95 -1.35 -31.79
CA VAL A 57 -33.39 -1.24 -30.44
C VAL A 57 -33.73 0.10 -29.78
N THR A 58 -33.57 1.22 -30.49
CA THR A 58 -33.81 2.58 -29.96
C THR A 58 -34.78 3.39 -30.83
N SER A 59 -35.47 2.72 -31.75
CA SER A 59 -36.44 3.38 -32.63
C SER A 59 -37.59 2.44 -32.98
N ILE A 60 -38.70 3.03 -33.44
CA ILE A 60 -39.82 2.30 -34.00
C ILE A 60 -40.15 2.95 -35.34
N GLY A 61 -40.04 2.18 -36.41
CA GLY A 61 -40.56 2.53 -37.72
C GLY A 61 -42.06 2.29 -37.77
N PHE A 62 -42.79 3.13 -38.48
CA PHE A 62 -44.22 3.02 -38.69
C PHE A 62 -44.54 2.97 -40.17
N GLU A 63 -45.54 2.17 -40.51
CA GLU A 63 -46.13 2.11 -41.85
C GLU A 63 -47.66 2.17 -41.78
N TRP A 64 -48.27 2.87 -42.73
CA TRP A 64 -49.72 2.93 -42.89
C TRP A 64 -50.11 3.05 -44.36
N LYS A 65 -51.34 2.66 -44.68
CA LYS A 65 -51.95 2.93 -45.98
C LYS A 65 -52.58 4.32 -45.98
N THR A 66 -52.42 5.02 -47.10
CA THR A 66 -53.12 6.27 -47.36
C THR A 66 -54.64 6.06 -47.22
N PRO A 67 -55.34 6.84 -46.38
CA PRO A 67 -56.79 6.76 -46.25
C PRO A 67 -57.52 7.12 -47.54
N ASP A 68 -58.79 6.72 -47.63
CA ASP A 68 -59.69 7.12 -48.71
C ASP A 68 -59.80 8.66 -48.78
N ASN A 69 -60.03 9.23 -49.96
CA ASN A 69 -60.12 10.69 -50.16
C ASN A 69 -58.88 11.49 -49.68
N PRO A 70 -57.65 11.17 -50.15
CA PRO A 70 -56.43 11.83 -49.70
C PRO A 70 -56.38 13.34 -50.01
N HIS A 71 -57.22 13.83 -50.92
CA HIS A 71 -57.34 15.25 -51.25
C HIS A 71 -57.87 16.13 -50.10
N LEU A 72 -58.48 15.51 -49.07
CA LEU A 72 -58.94 16.17 -47.85
C LEU A 72 -57.84 16.31 -46.79
N ILE A 73 -56.73 15.59 -46.94
CA ILE A 73 -55.66 15.46 -45.95
C ILE A 73 -54.51 16.42 -46.31
N ASP A 74 -53.98 17.14 -45.33
CA ASP A 74 -52.73 17.94 -45.43
C ASP A 74 -51.52 17.16 -44.87
N GLY A 75 -51.77 16.25 -43.93
CA GLY A 75 -50.72 15.42 -43.34
C GLY A 75 -51.21 14.45 -42.27
N TYR A 76 -50.28 13.94 -41.47
CA TYR A 76 -50.55 12.99 -40.40
C TYR A 76 -49.88 13.43 -39.10
N ILE A 77 -50.52 13.15 -37.96
CA ILE A 77 -49.90 13.29 -36.64
C ILE A 77 -49.73 11.91 -36.04
N ILE A 78 -48.52 11.61 -35.59
CA ILE A 78 -48.23 10.43 -34.77
C ILE A 78 -48.18 10.86 -33.32
N TYR A 79 -48.91 10.12 -32.50
CA TYR A 79 -48.99 10.29 -31.06
C TYR A 79 -48.27 9.15 -30.36
N ARG A 80 -47.55 9.48 -29.29
CA ARG A 80 -46.98 8.50 -28.35
C ARG A 80 -47.50 8.80 -26.96
N LYS A 81 -47.85 7.79 -26.18
CA LYS A 81 -48.23 7.98 -24.79
C LYS A 81 -46.99 8.32 -23.95
N ASN A 82 -47.10 9.33 -23.11
CA ASN A 82 -46.05 9.69 -22.16
C ASN A 82 -46.20 8.89 -20.85
N LYS A 83 -45.25 9.07 -19.92
CA LYS A 83 -45.27 8.38 -18.61
C LYS A 83 -46.51 8.69 -17.76
N SER A 84 -47.20 9.79 -18.01
CA SER A 84 -48.44 10.18 -17.34
C SER A 84 -49.69 9.55 -17.96
N GLY A 85 -49.53 8.72 -19.00
CA GLY A 85 -50.63 8.07 -19.70
C GLY A 85 -51.31 8.94 -20.77
N ASN A 86 -50.81 10.14 -21.03
CA ASN A 86 -51.39 11.06 -22.01
C ASN A 86 -50.69 10.93 -23.38
N PHE A 87 -51.46 10.97 -24.45
CA PHE A 87 -50.92 11.05 -25.81
C PHE A 87 -50.30 12.42 -26.07
N ILE A 88 -49.04 12.43 -26.49
CA ILE A 88 -48.32 13.61 -26.97
C ILE A 88 -48.01 13.46 -28.46
N ARG A 89 -48.01 14.57 -29.19
CA ARG A 89 -47.61 14.58 -30.61
C ARG A 89 -46.10 14.38 -30.68
N VAL A 90 -45.66 13.32 -31.35
CA VAL A 90 -44.22 13.07 -31.59
C VAL A 90 -43.80 13.44 -33.01
N ALA A 91 -44.76 13.56 -33.93
CA ALA A 91 -44.51 13.97 -35.30
C ALA A 91 -45.73 14.63 -35.94
N PHE A 92 -45.47 15.56 -36.85
CA PHE A 92 -46.41 15.99 -37.88
C PHE A 92 -45.75 15.81 -39.24
N ILE A 93 -46.37 15.00 -40.10
CA ILE A 93 -45.87 14.66 -41.42
C ILE A 93 -46.74 15.38 -42.46
N LYS A 94 -46.28 16.54 -42.95
CA LYS A 94 -47.01 17.40 -43.88
C LYS A 94 -46.94 16.90 -45.33
N ASN A 95 -47.61 15.77 -45.59
CA ASN A 95 -47.87 15.27 -46.94
C ASN A 95 -48.89 14.13 -46.85
N ALA A 96 -50.03 14.29 -47.53
CA ALA A 96 -51.13 13.32 -47.59
C ALA A 96 -50.73 11.93 -48.11
N PHE A 97 -49.68 11.84 -48.93
CA PHE A 97 -49.20 10.59 -49.50
C PHE A 97 -48.09 9.93 -48.68
N SER A 98 -47.72 10.52 -47.53
CA SER A 98 -46.77 9.88 -46.62
C SER A 98 -47.39 8.60 -46.07
N THR A 99 -46.59 7.54 -46.07
CA THR A 99 -46.98 6.20 -45.60
C THR A 99 -46.04 5.66 -44.55
N HIS A 100 -44.97 6.38 -44.23
CA HIS A 100 -43.92 5.93 -43.33
C HIS A 100 -43.42 7.08 -42.45
N TYR A 101 -42.97 6.73 -41.25
CA TYR A 101 -42.25 7.60 -40.32
C TYR A 101 -41.46 6.73 -39.35
N TYR A 102 -40.51 7.29 -38.60
CA TYR A 102 -39.91 6.58 -37.47
C TYR A 102 -39.73 7.51 -36.27
N ASP A 103 -39.96 6.97 -35.07
CA ASP A 103 -39.68 7.64 -33.80
C ASP A 103 -38.41 7.05 -33.19
N GLY A 104 -37.44 7.91 -32.85
CA GLY A 104 -36.10 7.50 -32.38
C GLY A 104 -35.79 7.91 -30.94
N LYS A 105 -34.59 7.57 -30.48
CA LYS A 105 -34.09 7.84 -29.11
C LYS A 105 -34.98 7.22 -28.02
N LEU A 106 -35.57 6.08 -28.33
CA LEU A 106 -36.37 5.28 -27.42
C LEU A 106 -35.47 4.43 -26.52
N GLN A 107 -36.02 4.03 -25.37
CA GLN A 107 -35.36 3.09 -24.48
C GLN A 107 -35.51 1.67 -25.03
N PRO A 108 -34.44 0.84 -25.06
CA PRO A 108 -34.55 -0.57 -25.44
C PRO A 108 -35.47 -1.37 -24.52
N GLN A 109 -36.02 -2.48 -25.03
CA GLN A 109 -36.93 -3.39 -24.31
C GLN A 109 -38.10 -2.70 -23.58
N THR A 110 -38.54 -1.54 -24.06
CA THR A 110 -39.57 -0.73 -23.42
C THR A 110 -40.84 -0.75 -24.25
N GLU A 111 -41.97 -0.96 -23.60
CA GLU A 111 -43.29 -0.89 -24.23
C GLU A 111 -43.72 0.57 -24.43
N TYR A 112 -44.25 0.84 -25.62
CA TYR A 112 -44.78 2.13 -26.02
C TYR A 112 -46.16 1.96 -26.66
N GLU A 113 -47.01 2.94 -26.42
CA GLU A 113 -48.35 3.04 -26.99
C GLU A 113 -48.40 4.20 -27.99
N TYR A 114 -48.81 3.91 -29.23
CA TYR A 114 -48.92 4.88 -30.30
C TYR A 114 -50.33 4.94 -30.89
N ALA A 115 -50.64 6.07 -31.50
CA ALA A 115 -51.79 6.24 -32.37
C ALA A 115 -51.47 7.22 -33.49
N ILE A 116 -52.22 7.18 -34.58
CA ILE A 116 -52.07 8.11 -35.71
C ILE A 116 -53.41 8.74 -36.07
N ALA A 117 -53.40 9.99 -36.51
CA ALA A 117 -54.57 10.69 -37.05
C ALA A 117 -54.20 11.43 -38.33
N SER A 118 -55.15 11.58 -39.27
CA SER A 118 -54.99 12.48 -40.42
C SER A 118 -55.28 13.92 -39.99
N VAL A 119 -54.67 14.87 -40.68
CA VAL A 119 -54.89 16.31 -40.49
C VAL A 119 -55.52 16.89 -41.75
N GLY A 120 -56.61 17.64 -41.60
CA GLY A 120 -57.28 18.35 -42.69
C GLY A 120 -56.59 19.66 -43.06
N LYS A 121 -56.99 20.28 -44.18
CA LYS A 121 -56.45 21.57 -44.64
C LYS A 121 -56.73 22.73 -43.68
N ASP A 122 -57.73 22.59 -42.82
CA ASP A 122 -58.11 23.53 -41.77
C ASP A 122 -57.41 23.24 -40.43
N SER A 123 -56.43 22.33 -40.42
CA SER A 123 -55.68 21.88 -39.24
C SER A 123 -56.48 21.08 -38.21
N LYS A 124 -57.75 20.73 -38.48
CA LYS A 124 -58.50 19.77 -37.66
C LYS A 124 -57.97 18.36 -37.87
N VAL A 125 -58.22 17.47 -36.91
CA VAL A 125 -57.72 16.10 -36.96
C VAL A 125 -58.85 15.08 -37.00
N SER A 126 -58.62 13.94 -37.64
CA SER A 126 -59.55 12.81 -37.56
C SER A 126 -59.58 12.22 -36.14
N ALA A 127 -60.51 11.30 -35.90
CA ALA A 127 -60.35 10.35 -34.80
C ALA A 127 -58.99 9.63 -34.92
N LYS A 128 -58.38 9.33 -33.77
CA LYS A 128 -57.14 8.55 -33.70
C LYS A 128 -57.41 7.11 -34.15
N SER A 129 -56.39 6.45 -34.71
CA SER A 129 -56.40 5.02 -34.94
C SER A 129 -56.62 4.23 -33.65
N SER A 130 -56.85 2.92 -33.77
CA SER A 130 -56.68 2.01 -32.63
C SER A 130 -55.27 2.16 -32.03
N ILE A 131 -55.17 1.93 -30.72
CA ILE A 131 -53.90 2.00 -29.99
C ILE A 131 -53.00 0.87 -30.47
N LEU A 132 -51.80 1.24 -30.90
CA LEU A 132 -50.75 0.31 -31.29
C LEU A 132 -49.76 0.15 -30.13
N ASN A 133 -49.73 -1.05 -29.55
CA ASN A 133 -48.77 -1.43 -28.53
C ASN A 133 -47.55 -2.06 -29.20
N VAL A 134 -46.36 -1.55 -28.89
CA VAL A 134 -45.12 -2.03 -29.49
C VAL A 134 -43.98 -1.94 -28.47
N LYS A 135 -43.14 -2.98 -28.43
CA LYS A 135 -41.97 -3.05 -27.57
C LYS A 135 -40.71 -2.89 -28.43
N THR A 136 -39.83 -1.97 -28.06
CA THR A 136 -38.51 -1.85 -28.70
C THR A 136 -37.69 -3.12 -28.51
N SER A 137 -36.81 -3.41 -29.47
CA SER A 137 -35.98 -4.62 -29.47
C SER A 137 -34.76 -4.47 -28.54
N PHE A 138 -33.80 -5.38 -28.65
CA PHE A 138 -32.53 -5.36 -27.94
C PHE A 138 -31.39 -5.88 -28.80
N ILE A 139 -30.15 -5.56 -28.41
CA ILE A 139 -28.95 -6.16 -28.98
C ILE A 139 -28.70 -7.47 -28.24
N ASP A 140 -28.52 -8.56 -28.99
CA ASP A 140 -28.22 -9.87 -28.43
C ASP A 140 -26.96 -9.86 -27.54
N PRO A 141 -26.95 -10.66 -26.47
CA PRO A 141 -25.76 -10.82 -25.65
C PRO A 141 -24.64 -11.47 -26.45
N VAL A 142 -23.41 -11.25 -25.99
CA VAL A 142 -22.25 -11.96 -26.50
C VAL A 142 -22.43 -13.46 -26.27
N SER A 143 -22.32 -14.26 -27.33
CA SER A 143 -22.69 -15.69 -27.34
C SER A 143 -21.69 -16.60 -26.64
N PHE A 144 -20.41 -16.23 -26.61
CA PHE A 144 -19.34 -16.97 -25.94
C PHE A 144 -18.37 -16.00 -25.29
N ALA A 145 -17.99 -16.30 -24.05
CA ALA A 145 -16.91 -15.62 -23.35
C ALA A 145 -16.10 -16.64 -22.54
N TYR A 146 -14.83 -16.33 -22.31
CA TYR A 146 -13.91 -17.12 -21.51
C TYR A 146 -13.08 -16.20 -20.63
N ALA A 147 -12.76 -16.67 -19.42
CA ALA A 147 -11.78 -16.04 -18.52
C ALA A 147 -10.72 -17.07 -18.10
N SER A 148 -9.45 -16.67 -18.12
CA SER A 148 -8.31 -17.54 -17.81
C SER A 148 -8.28 -18.00 -16.35
N GLN A 149 -7.70 -19.17 -16.10
CA GLN A 149 -7.67 -19.81 -14.76
C GLN A 149 -6.30 -19.85 -14.06
N ASN A 150 -5.20 -19.46 -14.73
CA ASN A 150 -3.86 -19.73 -14.19
C ASN A 150 -2.76 -18.77 -14.68
N LEU A 151 -3.11 -17.50 -14.88
CA LEU A 151 -2.14 -16.44 -15.17
C LEU A 151 -1.72 -15.76 -13.87
N ALA A 152 -0.43 -15.42 -13.77
CA ALA A 152 0.10 -14.70 -12.62
C ALA A 152 -0.35 -13.23 -12.64
N SER A 153 -0.98 -12.79 -11.55
CA SER A 153 -1.43 -11.41 -11.33
C SER A 153 -2.31 -10.78 -12.40
N GLN A 154 -2.93 -11.59 -13.26
CA GLN A 154 -3.84 -11.11 -14.30
C GLN A 154 -4.88 -12.17 -14.69
N ILE A 155 -5.98 -11.72 -15.28
CA ILE A 155 -6.97 -12.58 -15.95
C ILE A 155 -7.16 -12.08 -17.38
N LYS A 156 -6.92 -12.96 -18.35
CA LYS A 156 -7.29 -12.73 -19.75
C LYS A 156 -8.74 -13.11 -19.95
N ILE A 157 -9.51 -12.22 -20.55
CA ILE A 157 -10.90 -12.40 -20.94
C ILE A 157 -10.98 -12.28 -22.45
N PHE A 158 -11.64 -13.22 -23.13
CA PHE A 158 -11.90 -13.09 -24.56
C PHE A 158 -13.27 -13.63 -24.91
N TRP A 159 -13.82 -13.19 -26.04
CA TRP A 159 -15.18 -13.53 -26.44
C TRP A 159 -15.35 -13.60 -27.96
N SER A 160 -16.52 -14.06 -28.40
CA SER A 160 -16.88 -14.03 -29.82
C SER A 160 -17.37 -12.64 -30.23
N PRO A 161 -16.92 -12.10 -31.39
CA PRO A 161 -17.41 -10.81 -31.87
C PRO A 161 -18.92 -10.88 -32.17
N SER A 162 -19.64 -9.80 -31.86
CA SER A 162 -21.05 -9.68 -32.23
C SER A 162 -21.21 -9.68 -33.75
N PRO A 163 -22.15 -10.47 -34.31
CA PRO A 163 -22.46 -10.44 -35.73
C PRO A 163 -23.18 -9.14 -36.15
N ASN A 164 -23.75 -8.40 -35.19
CA ASN A 164 -24.49 -7.18 -35.47
C ASN A 164 -23.53 -6.01 -35.79
N PRO A 165 -23.56 -5.45 -37.02
CA PRO A 165 -22.64 -4.39 -37.44
C PRO A 165 -22.85 -3.06 -36.72
N VAL A 166 -23.99 -2.85 -36.03
CA VAL A 166 -24.23 -1.62 -35.26
C VAL A 166 -23.40 -1.58 -33.97
N VAL A 167 -22.86 -2.70 -33.53
CA VAL A 167 -21.98 -2.79 -32.35
C VAL A 167 -20.66 -2.06 -32.65
N LYS A 168 -20.40 -1.02 -31.87
CA LYS A 168 -19.19 -0.20 -31.93
C LYS A 168 -18.05 -0.86 -31.15
N ASN A 169 -18.32 -1.28 -29.92
CA ASN A 169 -17.33 -1.85 -29.01
C ASN A 169 -17.98 -2.72 -27.92
N TYR A 170 -17.16 -3.21 -27.00
CA TYR A 170 -17.60 -3.95 -25.81
C TYR A 170 -17.19 -3.23 -24.53
N ILE A 171 -18.01 -3.38 -23.50
CA ILE A 171 -17.80 -2.96 -22.13
C ILE A 171 -17.55 -4.23 -21.31
N ILE A 172 -16.42 -4.28 -20.63
CA ILE A 172 -16.06 -5.40 -19.75
C ILE A 172 -16.44 -4.99 -18.34
N GLU A 173 -17.31 -5.77 -17.70
CA GLU A 173 -17.78 -5.53 -16.35
C GLU A 173 -17.26 -6.62 -15.41
N LYS A 174 -16.76 -6.23 -14.24
CA LYS A 174 -16.30 -7.10 -13.16
C LYS A 174 -17.27 -7.01 -11.98
N LYS A 175 -17.58 -8.14 -11.35
CA LYS A 175 -18.40 -8.19 -10.14
C LYS A 175 -17.56 -7.74 -8.93
N ILE A 176 -17.98 -6.65 -8.29
CA ILE A 176 -17.37 -6.05 -7.09
C ILE A 176 -18.49 -5.81 -6.08
N LYS A 177 -18.42 -6.46 -4.90
CA LYS A 177 -19.44 -6.37 -3.83
C LYS A 177 -20.87 -6.57 -4.37
N ASP A 178 -21.06 -7.67 -5.10
CA ASP A 178 -22.32 -8.07 -5.75
C ASP A 178 -22.87 -7.15 -6.85
N LYS A 179 -22.11 -6.13 -7.26
CA LYS A 179 -22.48 -5.24 -8.38
C LYS A 179 -21.49 -5.38 -9.52
N PHE A 180 -22.00 -5.36 -10.75
CA PHE A 180 -21.14 -5.28 -11.93
C PHE A 180 -20.70 -3.84 -12.18
N VAL A 181 -19.40 -3.66 -12.32
CA VAL A 181 -18.76 -2.36 -12.56
C VAL A 181 -17.91 -2.47 -13.82
N ALA A 182 -18.03 -1.52 -14.73
CA ALA A 182 -17.19 -1.46 -15.92
C ALA A 182 -15.72 -1.22 -15.54
N ILE A 183 -14.83 -2.12 -15.99
CA ILE A 183 -13.38 -2.03 -15.77
C ILE A 183 -12.61 -1.67 -17.04
N GLY A 184 -13.29 -1.65 -18.18
CA GLY A 184 -12.69 -1.27 -19.45
C GLY A 184 -13.67 -1.34 -20.61
N THR A 185 -13.24 -0.79 -21.74
CA THR A 185 -13.95 -0.90 -23.01
C THR A 185 -12.96 -1.19 -24.12
N THR A 186 -13.43 -1.85 -25.18
CA THR A 186 -12.61 -2.04 -26.38
C THR A 186 -12.75 -0.84 -27.32
N SER A 187 -11.78 -0.68 -28.23
CA SER A 187 -11.79 0.42 -29.20
C SER A 187 -12.69 0.14 -30.40
N ASN A 188 -12.95 -1.12 -30.72
CA ASN A 188 -13.78 -1.54 -31.85
C ASN A 188 -14.37 -2.95 -31.66
N ARG A 189 -15.31 -3.35 -32.53
CA ARG A 189 -16.04 -4.63 -32.45
C ARG A 189 -15.22 -5.89 -32.71
N MET A 190 -14.05 -5.77 -33.34
CA MET A 190 -13.15 -6.89 -33.64
C MET A 190 -12.08 -7.10 -32.58
N LEU A 191 -11.86 -6.11 -31.71
CA LEU A 191 -11.05 -6.28 -30.52
C LEU A 191 -11.87 -7.00 -29.46
N VAL A 192 -11.66 -8.31 -29.34
CA VAL A 192 -12.46 -9.23 -28.52
C VAL A 192 -11.68 -9.86 -27.38
N GLU A 193 -10.66 -9.16 -26.89
CA GLU A 193 -9.88 -9.55 -25.73
C GLU A 193 -9.63 -8.39 -24.76
N PHE A 194 -9.46 -8.72 -23.49
CA PHE A 194 -9.18 -7.79 -22.40
C PHE A 194 -8.30 -8.47 -21.35
N PHE A 195 -7.40 -7.70 -20.72
CA PHE A 195 -6.55 -8.16 -19.62
C PHE A 195 -6.86 -7.36 -18.37
N ASP A 196 -7.42 -8.02 -17.35
CA ASP A 196 -7.56 -7.48 -16.01
C ASP A 196 -6.25 -7.76 -15.25
N ASN A 197 -5.46 -6.71 -14.99
CA ASN A 197 -4.10 -6.80 -14.47
C ASN A 197 -4.03 -6.42 -12.98
N ASN A 198 -2.87 -6.62 -12.36
CA ASN A 198 -2.59 -6.25 -10.97
C ASN A 198 -3.54 -6.92 -9.98
N LEU A 199 -3.82 -8.20 -10.21
CA LEU A 199 -4.67 -9.01 -9.37
C LEU A 199 -3.85 -9.75 -8.31
N GLU A 200 -4.47 -9.96 -7.16
CA GLU A 200 -3.92 -10.80 -6.10
C GLU A 200 -3.75 -12.25 -6.58
N SER A 201 -2.82 -12.97 -5.96
CA SER A 201 -2.60 -14.41 -6.25
C SER A 201 -3.74 -15.24 -5.68
N ASP A 202 -4.06 -16.37 -6.35
CA ASP A 202 -5.17 -17.28 -6.01
C ASP A 202 -6.56 -16.60 -5.91
N ALA A 203 -6.73 -15.44 -6.54
CA ALA A 203 -7.95 -14.67 -6.55
C ALA A 203 -8.91 -15.17 -7.62
N THR A 204 -10.21 -15.21 -7.28
CA THR A 204 -11.29 -15.55 -8.21
C THR A 204 -12.12 -14.30 -8.49
N HIS A 205 -12.42 -14.06 -9.77
CA HIS A 205 -13.20 -12.92 -10.21
C HIS A 205 -14.24 -13.32 -11.25
N THR A 206 -15.41 -12.70 -11.15
CA THR A 206 -16.52 -12.91 -12.08
C THR A 206 -16.66 -11.70 -13.01
N TYR A 207 -16.81 -11.97 -14.29
CA TYR A 207 -16.92 -10.96 -15.34
C TYR A 207 -18.14 -11.21 -16.23
N ARG A 208 -18.58 -10.17 -16.91
CA ARG A 208 -19.52 -10.25 -18.04
C ARG A 208 -19.20 -9.16 -19.06
N ILE A 209 -19.66 -9.37 -20.29
CA ILE A 209 -19.39 -8.48 -21.41
C ILE A 209 -20.72 -7.89 -21.90
N VAL A 210 -20.73 -6.59 -22.17
CA VAL A 210 -21.88 -5.87 -22.73
C VAL A 210 -21.45 -5.23 -24.04
N SER A 211 -22.15 -5.50 -25.14
CA SER A 211 -21.93 -4.80 -26.40
C SER A 211 -22.54 -3.41 -26.34
N GLN A 212 -21.90 -2.43 -26.97
CA GLN A 212 -22.45 -1.09 -27.13
C GLN A 212 -22.45 -0.68 -28.60
N SER A 213 -23.57 -0.14 -29.06
CA SER A 213 -23.75 0.35 -30.43
C SER A 213 -23.26 1.79 -30.62
N TYR A 214 -23.22 2.25 -31.88
CA TYR A 214 -22.82 3.62 -32.22
C TYR A 214 -23.73 4.71 -31.63
N ASP A 215 -25.02 4.42 -31.44
CA ASP A 215 -26.01 5.30 -30.80
C ASP A 215 -26.03 5.17 -29.26
N GLY A 216 -25.17 4.31 -28.70
CA GLY A 216 -24.97 4.16 -27.27
C GLY A 216 -25.86 3.11 -26.59
N ALA A 217 -26.75 2.44 -27.33
CA ALA A 217 -27.56 1.34 -26.80
C ALA A 217 -26.67 0.19 -26.32
N LYS A 218 -27.07 -0.46 -25.23
CA LYS A 218 -26.35 -1.58 -24.62
C LYS A 218 -27.09 -2.88 -24.88
N SER A 219 -26.34 -3.95 -25.13
CA SER A 219 -26.92 -5.30 -25.18
C SER A 219 -27.37 -5.78 -23.82
N VAL A 220 -28.15 -6.86 -23.84
CA VAL A 220 -28.23 -7.73 -22.66
C VAL A 220 -26.81 -8.21 -22.32
N PRO A 221 -26.40 -8.29 -21.04
CA PRO A 221 -25.08 -8.79 -20.69
C PRO A 221 -24.87 -10.25 -21.11
N SER A 222 -23.62 -10.62 -21.38
CA SER A 222 -23.22 -12.02 -21.58
C SER A 222 -23.53 -12.87 -20.34
N GLN A 223 -23.43 -14.19 -20.50
CA GLN A 223 -23.28 -15.09 -19.36
C GLN A 223 -22.05 -14.69 -18.53
N GLU A 224 -22.13 -14.93 -17.21
CA GLU A 224 -21.02 -14.68 -16.31
C GLU A 224 -19.88 -15.68 -16.57
N VAL A 225 -18.65 -15.19 -16.60
CA VAL A 225 -17.44 -16.01 -16.70
C VAL A 225 -16.57 -15.79 -15.48
N ILE A 226 -16.00 -16.86 -14.97
CA ILE A 226 -15.17 -16.84 -13.77
C ILE A 226 -13.73 -17.03 -14.20
N GLY A 227 -12.86 -16.09 -13.86
CA GLY A 227 -11.41 -16.23 -14.01
C GLY A 227 -10.74 -16.43 -12.66
N LYS A 228 -9.62 -17.14 -12.65
CA LYS A 228 -8.81 -17.38 -11.47
C LYS A 228 -7.35 -17.03 -11.75
N THR A 229 -6.70 -16.33 -10.83
CA THR A 229 -5.25 -16.08 -10.91
C THR A 229 -4.48 -17.27 -10.36
N ARG A 230 -3.22 -17.41 -10.81
CA ARG A 230 -2.31 -18.42 -10.31
C ARG A 230 -2.08 -18.26 -8.80
N ALA A 231 -2.01 -19.38 -8.08
CA ALA A 231 -1.65 -19.38 -6.67
C ALA A 231 -0.15 -19.17 -6.50
N ALA A 232 0.24 -18.38 -5.49
CA ALA A 232 1.64 -18.27 -5.10
C ALA A 232 2.10 -19.56 -4.38
N PRO A 233 3.42 -19.79 -4.27
CA PRO A 233 3.94 -20.90 -3.49
C PRO A 233 3.44 -20.87 -2.04
N LYS A 234 3.41 -22.05 -1.40
CA LYS A 234 3.07 -22.14 0.03
C LYS A 234 4.14 -21.47 0.89
N THR A 235 3.75 -21.02 2.07
CA THR A 235 4.67 -20.48 3.08
C THR A 235 5.74 -21.52 3.44
N ILE A 236 6.98 -21.06 3.60
CA ILE A 236 8.11 -21.92 3.96
C ILE A 236 8.05 -22.32 5.42
N GLU A 237 8.33 -23.59 5.67
CA GLU A 237 8.31 -24.21 6.99
C GLU A 237 9.73 -24.54 7.47
N GLY A 238 9.86 -24.84 8.76
CA GLY A 238 11.11 -25.35 9.34
C GLY A 238 12.25 -24.32 9.38
N VAL A 239 11.94 -23.03 9.35
CA VAL A 239 12.96 -21.98 9.49
C VAL A 239 13.57 -22.06 10.90
N ILE A 240 14.87 -22.27 10.98
CA ILE A 240 15.65 -22.31 12.22
C ILE A 240 16.82 -21.35 12.13
N THR A 241 17.28 -20.84 13.28
CA THR A 241 18.41 -19.92 13.35
C THR A 241 19.33 -20.20 14.54
N THR A 242 20.62 -19.88 14.40
CA THR A 242 21.59 -19.99 15.51
C THR A 242 21.43 -18.85 16.53
N LYS A 243 21.91 -19.09 17.76
CA LYS A 243 21.78 -18.13 18.88
C LYS A 243 23.11 -17.82 19.59
N ASP A 244 24.20 -18.36 19.09
CA ASP A 244 25.48 -18.48 19.80
C ASP A 244 26.70 -18.42 18.87
N LYS A 245 26.55 -17.98 17.61
CA LYS A 245 27.67 -17.83 16.68
C LYS A 245 28.27 -16.42 16.78
N PRO A 246 29.61 -16.29 16.88
CA PRO A 246 30.25 -14.98 16.99
C PRO A 246 30.09 -14.20 15.68
N LYS A 247 29.54 -13.00 15.77
CA LYS A 247 29.34 -12.07 14.63
C LYS A 247 28.54 -12.60 13.44
N GLU A 248 27.74 -13.65 13.62
CA GLU A 248 26.90 -14.17 12.55
C GLU A 248 25.67 -14.92 13.08
N ILE A 249 24.65 -15.02 12.25
CA ILE A 249 23.46 -15.85 12.48
C ILE A 249 23.28 -16.73 11.25
N TRP A 250 23.27 -18.04 11.45
CA TRP A 250 23.00 -19.00 10.39
C TRP A 250 21.51 -19.29 10.38
N LEU A 251 20.93 -19.35 9.19
CA LEU A 251 19.54 -19.68 8.93
C LEU A 251 19.50 -20.93 8.06
N GLU A 252 18.57 -21.84 8.37
CA GLU A 252 18.24 -23.00 7.54
C GLU A 252 16.73 -23.17 7.49
N TRP A 253 16.21 -23.73 6.40
CA TRP A 253 14.78 -23.98 6.24
C TRP A 253 14.50 -25.20 5.36
N LYS A 254 13.26 -25.69 5.39
CA LYS A 254 12.82 -26.76 4.51
C LYS A 254 12.61 -26.22 3.09
N ALA A 255 13.08 -26.94 2.08
CA ALA A 255 12.78 -26.62 0.68
C ALA A 255 11.27 -26.61 0.42
N SER A 256 10.81 -25.75 -0.48
CA SER A 256 9.43 -25.78 -0.98
C SER A 256 9.15 -27.08 -1.75
N ASP A 257 7.96 -27.66 -1.56
CA ASP A 257 7.48 -28.80 -2.36
C ASP A 257 7.00 -28.38 -3.77
N ASP A 258 6.90 -27.07 -4.03
CA ASP A 258 6.53 -26.51 -5.32
C ASP A 258 7.73 -26.46 -6.27
N LYS A 259 7.63 -27.22 -7.37
CA LYS A 259 8.68 -27.36 -8.40
C LYS A 259 8.92 -26.10 -9.22
N GLU A 260 7.98 -25.14 -9.20
CA GLU A 260 8.13 -23.88 -9.91
C GLU A 260 8.92 -22.84 -9.10
N VAL A 261 9.26 -23.13 -7.83
CA VAL A 261 10.08 -22.27 -6.97
C VAL A 261 11.51 -22.19 -7.50
N ILE A 262 11.98 -20.95 -7.70
CA ILE A 262 13.31 -20.62 -8.22
C ILE A 262 14.28 -20.11 -7.15
N GLY A 263 13.78 -19.81 -5.95
CA GLY A 263 14.58 -19.36 -4.83
C GLY A 263 13.76 -18.76 -3.69
N TYR A 264 14.44 -18.15 -2.74
CA TYR A 264 13.90 -17.67 -1.48
C TYR A 264 14.34 -16.25 -1.17
N ASN A 265 13.40 -15.39 -0.78
CA ASN A 265 13.74 -14.11 -0.17
C ASN A 265 13.95 -14.32 1.33
N ILE A 266 15.03 -13.74 1.85
CA ILE A 266 15.34 -13.71 3.28
C ILE A 266 15.00 -12.31 3.76
N TRP A 267 14.20 -12.24 4.82
CA TRP A 267 13.75 -11.00 5.44
C TRP A 267 14.20 -10.96 6.88
N TYR A 268 14.57 -9.78 7.38
CA TYR A 268 14.96 -9.59 8.77
C TYR A 268 14.30 -8.35 9.40
N ALA A 269 14.09 -8.39 10.72
CA ALA A 269 13.69 -7.25 11.54
C ALA A 269 14.49 -7.24 12.85
N ASP A 270 14.71 -6.06 13.42
CA ASP A 270 15.40 -5.91 14.72
C ASP A 270 14.45 -6.15 15.92
N SER A 271 13.15 -6.32 15.66
CA SER A 271 12.14 -6.70 16.65
C SER A 271 11.11 -7.66 16.03
N GLU A 272 10.46 -8.46 16.88
CA GLU A 272 9.56 -9.55 16.44
C GLU A 272 8.39 -9.05 15.57
N ASN A 273 7.78 -7.95 15.99
CA ASN A 273 6.67 -7.26 15.32
C ASN A 273 7.13 -6.04 14.52
N GLY A 274 8.44 -5.94 14.24
CA GLY A 274 9.02 -4.83 13.50
C GLY A 274 8.73 -4.90 11.99
N THR A 275 9.18 -3.87 11.28
CA THR A 275 9.20 -3.87 9.81
C THR A 275 10.30 -4.81 9.33
N TYR A 276 9.93 -5.79 8.52
CA TYR A 276 10.88 -6.73 7.90
C TYR A 276 11.46 -6.14 6.62
N ASN A 277 12.79 -6.12 6.51
CA ASN A 277 13.53 -5.66 5.35
C ASN A 277 14.13 -6.86 4.60
N LYS A 278 14.19 -6.77 3.27
CA LYS A 278 14.81 -7.82 2.45
C LYS A 278 16.32 -7.82 2.66
N LEU A 279 16.84 -8.94 3.12
CA LEU A 279 18.26 -9.17 3.32
C LEU A 279 18.92 -9.72 2.05
N ALA A 280 18.30 -10.74 1.43
CA ALA A 280 18.87 -11.44 0.28
C ALA A 280 17.80 -12.16 -0.54
N PHE A 281 18.19 -12.60 -1.75
CA PHE A 281 17.50 -13.63 -2.52
C PHE A 281 18.52 -14.70 -2.91
N ILE A 282 18.24 -15.97 -2.60
CA ILE A 282 19.15 -17.09 -2.89
C ILE A 282 18.38 -18.31 -3.41
N GLN A 283 19.08 -19.25 -4.03
CA GLN A 283 18.50 -20.52 -4.51
C GLN A 283 18.65 -21.67 -3.50
N GLY A 284 19.60 -21.55 -2.56
CA GLY A 284 19.83 -22.54 -1.51
C GLY A 284 18.79 -22.48 -0.38
N VAL A 285 18.89 -23.45 0.54
CA VAL A 285 18.01 -23.58 1.72
C VAL A 285 18.68 -23.16 3.02
N SER A 286 19.80 -22.45 2.92
CA SER A 286 20.53 -21.91 4.07
C SER A 286 21.17 -20.57 3.72
N TYR A 287 21.30 -19.71 4.74
CA TYR A 287 21.89 -18.38 4.61
C TYR A 287 22.68 -18.00 5.87
N ILE A 288 23.79 -17.29 5.70
CA ILE A 288 24.58 -16.76 6.83
C ILE A 288 24.46 -15.24 6.82
N ASP A 289 23.81 -14.68 7.84
CA ASP A 289 23.76 -13.26 8.10
C ASP A 289 24.96 -12.84 8.96
N LYS A 290 25.88 -12.07 8.38
CA LYS A 290 27.07 -11.55 9.09
C LYS A 290 26.72 -10.23 9.78
N ILE A 291 27.00 -10.15 11.08
CA ILE A 291 26.60 -9.05 11.96
C ILE A 291 27.78 -8.66 12.84
N ASP A 292 28.30 -7.45 12.68
CA ASP A 292 29.53 -7.01 13.38
C ASP A 292 29.35 -6.75 14.90
N THR A 293 28.16 -6.99 15.43
CA THR A 293 27.81 -6.75 16.83
C THR A 293 27.59 -8.07 17.59
N ASN A 294 28.25 -8.20 18.75
CA ASN A 294 28.06 -9.33 19.66
C ASN A 294 26.75 -9.20 20.43
N GLY A 295 26.05 -10.33 20.65
CA GLY A 295 24.77 -10.37 21.33
C GLY A 295 23.59 -9.75 20.56
N ALA A 296 23.78 -9.38 19.28
CA ALA A 296 22.74 -8.83 18.43
C ALA A 296 21.58 -9.83 18.26
N ILE A 297 20.36 -9.32 18.26
CA ILE A 297 19.13 -10.11 18.06
C ILE A 297 18.48 -9.65 16.78
N ARG A 298 18.06 -10.60 15.94
CA ARG A 298 17.25 -10.37 14.75
C ARG A 298 16.15 -11.42 14.66
N TYR A 299 15.07 -11.07 13.96
CA TYR A 299 13.96 -11.95 13.65
C TYR A 299 13.90 -12.14 12.15
N TYR A 300 13.78 -13.38 11.70
CA TYR A 300 13.86 -13.72 10.28
C TYR A 300 12.58 -14.34 9.76
N ARG A 301 12.26 -14.04 8.50
CA ARG A 301 11.21 -14.67 7.71
C ARG A 301 11.80 -15.08 6.38
N VAL A 302 11.29 -16.17 5.81
CA VAL A 302 11.75 -16.70 4.52
C VAL A 302 10.53 -16.94 3.64
N THR A 303 10.52 -16.39 2.44
CA THR A 303 9.43 -16.59 1.47
C THR A 303 9.96 -17.22 0.20
N ALA A 304 9.20 -18.14 -0.39
CA ALA A 304 9.52 -18.74 -1.68
C ALA A 304 9.06 -17.84 -2.82
N VAL A 305 9.83 -17.83 -3.91
CA VAL A 305 9.50 -17.13 -5.15
C VAL A 305 9.50 -18.12 -6.30
N ASP A 306 8.43 -18.14 -7.09
CA ASP A 306 8.33 -18.99 -8.29
C ASP A 306 8.87 -18.31 -9.56
N ARG A 307 8.97 -19.08 -10.65
CA ARG A 307 9.38 -18.58 -11.98
C ARG A 307 8.46 -17.50 -12.56
N TYR A 308 7.22 -17.39 -12.04
CA TYR A 308 6.24 -16.39 -12.42
C TYR A 308 6.31 -15.14 -11.55
N LYS A 309 7.30 -15.09 -10.64
CA LYS A 309 7.56 -14.00 -9.69
C LYS A 309 6.47 -13.86 -8.61
N LEU A 310 5.69 -14.90 -8.36
CA LEU A 310 4.77 -14.96 -7.24
C LEU A 310 5.53 -15.33 -5.97
N GLU A 311 5.22 -14.61 -4.89
CA GLU A 311 5.88 -14.78 -3.60
C GLU A 311 4.92 -15.41 -2.58
N SER A 312 5.40 -16.41 -1.85
CA SER A 312 4.62 -17.04 -0.78
C SER A 312 4.29 -16.05 0.33
N LYS A 313 3.20 -16.30 1.06
CA LYS A 313 2.96 -15.57 2.32
C LYS A 313 4.14 -15.78 3.29
N PRO A 314 4.57 -14.75 4.03
CA PRO A 314 5.58 -14.89 5.07
C PRO A 314 5.04 -15.71 6.25
N GLN A 315 5.95 -16.22 7.08
CA GLN A 315 5.58 -16.82 8.37
C GLN A 315 4.86 -15.78 9.25
N GLU A 316 3.85 -16.22 10.01
CA GLU A 316 3.10 -15.34 10.92
C GLU A 316 4.00 -14.67 11.96
N GLN A 317 4.97 -15.41 12.50
CA GLN A 317 5.98 -14.92 13.43
C GLN A 317 7.38 -15.09 12.85
N GLY A 318 8.27 -14.14 13.11
CA GLY A 318 9.67 -14.27 12.72
C GLY A 318 10.45 -15.17 13.67
N VAL A 319 11.45 -15.86 13.14
CA VAL A 319 12.30 -16.76 13.91
C VAL A 319 13.47 -15.97 14.50
N LYS A 320 13.61 -16.00 15.83
CA LYS A 320 14.64 -15.27 16.56
C LYS A 320 16.02 -15.91 16.42
N GLY A 321 16.95 -15.21 15.80
CA GLY A 321 18.38 -15.49 15.80
C GLY A 321 19.15 -14.55 16.72
N LYS A 322 20.33 -14.99 17.18
CA LYS A 322 21.21 -14.19 18.04
C LYS A 322 22.69 -14.45 17.77
N THR A 323 23.51 -13.40 17.70
CA THR A 323 24.96 -13.58 17.73
C THR A 323 25.44 -13.88 19.15
N LEU A 324 26.60 -14.50 19.29
CA LEU A 324 27.17 -14.84 20.59
C LEU A 324 27.30 -13.58 21.47
N PRO A 325 26.70 -13.53 22.68
CA PRO A 325 26.83 -12.37 23.55
C PRO A 325 28.24 -12.27 24.15
N PRO A 326 28.66 -11.06 24.54
CA PRO A 326 29.85 -10.88 25.36
C PRO A 326 29.88 -11.81 26.58
N PRO A 327 31.07 -12.26 27.02
CA PRO A 327 31.18 -13.00 28.28
C PRO A 327 30.77 -12.14 29.48
N GLN A 328 30.56 -12.79 30.62
CA GLN A 328 30.16 -12.12 31.84
C GLN A 328 31.25 -11.15 32.33
N THR A 329 30.84 -9.93 32.69
CA THR A 329 31.70 -8.91 33.28
C THR A 329 32.27 -9.36 34.64
N PRO A 330 33.60 -9.28 34.85
CA PRO A 330 34.21 -9.57 36.14
C PRO A 330 33.75 -8.60 37.23
N LYS A 331 33.63 -9.10 38.46
CA LYS A 331 33.29 -8.29 39.64
C LYS A 331 34.52 -8.08 40.50
N ILE A 332 34.96 -6.83 40.64
CA ILE A 332 36.07 -6.48 41.54
C ILE A 332 35.64 -6.70 42.99
N VAL A 333 36.46 -7.41 43.76
CA VAL A 333 36.22 -7.70 45.18
C VAL A 333 37.17 -6.96 46.11
N ARG A 334 38.36 -6.59 45.63
CA ARG A 334 39.37 -5.91 46.44
C ARG A 334 40.27 -5.04 45.57
N SER A 335 40.56 -3.85 46.08
CA SER A 335 41.56 -2.92 45.57
C SER A 335 42.39 -2.43 46.77
N LEU A 336 43.72 -2.62 46.73
CA LEU A 336 44.62 -2.22 47.82
C LEU A 336 45.89 -1.59 47.26
N ILE A 337 46.36 -0.53 47.90
CA ILE A 337 47.73 -0.02 47.72
C ILE A 337 48.51 -0.34 49.00
N GLU A 338 49.65 -1.01 48.85
CA GLU A 338 50.57 -1.30 49.95
C GLU A 338 52.00 -1.20 49.43
N ASN A 339 52.88 -0.47 50.14
CA ASN A 339 54.28 -0.26 49.76
C ASN A 339 54.44 0.22 48.29
N ASN A 340 53.60 1.18 47.86
CA ASN A 340 53.55 1.71 46.48
C ASN A 340 53.18 0.68 45.39
N ILE A 341 52.65 -0.49 45.76
CA ILE A 341 52.17 -1.51 44.84
C ILE A 341 50.64 -1.57 44.90
N PHE A 342 49.99 -1.41 43.75
CA PHE A 342 48.55 -1.58 43.63
C PHE A 342 48.19 -3.01 43.30
N THR A 343 47.27 -3.60 44.07
CA THR A 343 46.69 -4.91 43.83
C THR A 343 45.19 -4.79 43.57
N LEU A 344 44.75 -5.32 42.44
CA LEU A 344 43.35 -5.46 42.07
C LEU A 344 42.97 -6.95 42.04
N SER A 345 41.87 -7.32 42.69
CA SER A 345 41.34 -8.70 42.67
C SER A 345 39.86 -8.71 42.32
N TRP A 346 39.44 -9.71 41.56
CA TRP A 346 38.06 -9.92 41.11
C TRP A 346 37.59 -11.35 41.36
N GLU A 347 36.28 -11.58 41.31
CA GLU A 347 35.70 -12.92 41.34
C GLU A 347 36.02 -13.67 40.05
N LYS A 348 36.27 -14.98 40.16
CA LYS A 348 36.36 -15.86 39.00
C LYS A 348 35.03 -15.84 38.23
N VAL A 349 35.09 -15.54 36.95
CA VAL A 349 33.90 -15.57 36.07
C VAL A 349 33.45 -17.02 35.84
N SER A 350 32.14 -17.27 35.94
CA SER A 350 31.56 -18.63 35.80
C SER A 350 31.31 -19.05 34.36
N ASP A 351 31.32 -18.10 33.42
CA ASP A 351 31.23 -18.37 31.98
C ASP A 351 32.43 -19.21 31.52
N LYS A 352 32.16 -20.47 31.15
CA LYS A 352 33.17 -21.45 30.74
C LYS A 352 33.95 -21.07 29.47
N ARG A 353 33.49 -20.07 28.73
CA ARG A 353 34.19 -19.60 27.52
C ARG A 353 35.34 -18.65 27.84
N VAL A 354 35.38 -18.06 29.04
CA VAL A 354 36.41 -17.09 29.43
C VAL A 354 37.77 -17.78 29.54
N GLU A 355 38.76 -17.28 28.80
CA GLU A 355 40.13 -17.81 28.78
C GLU A 355 41.10 -16.92 29.56
N ASN A 356 40.91 -15.60 29.49
CA ASN A 356 41.77 -14.63 30.15
C ASN A 356 41.01 -13.33 30.51
N TYR A 357 41.71 -12.44 31.19
CA TYR A 357 41.28 -11.11 31.56
C TYR A 357 42.21 -10.06 30.93
N ILE A 358 41.64 -8.89 30.65
CA ILE A 358 42.41 -7.69 30.28
C ILE A 358 42.14 -6.62 31.32
N ILE A 359 43.20 -6.00 31.82
CA ILE A 359 43.12 -4.84 32.71
C ILE A 359 43.45 -3.61 31.88
N TYR A 360 42.58 -2.62 31.96
CA TYR A 360 42.81 -1.32 31.37
C TYR A 360 43.14 -0.32 32.46
N ARG A 361 44.14 0.53 32.19
CA ARG A 361 44.63 1.58 33.07
C ARG A 361 44.60 2.92 32.33
N GLU A 362 43.72 3.80 32.78
CA GLU A 362 43.62 5.19 32.31
C GLU A 362 44.41 6.11 33.25
N GLY A 363 44.89 7.26 32.77
CA GLY A 363 45.68 8.23 33.55
C GLY A 363 47.21 8.08 33.44
N ALA A 364 47.67 7.06 32.70
CA ALA A 364 49.08 6.83 32.42
C ALA A 364 49.67 7.86 31.43
N GLY A 365 50.95 8.19 31.58
CA GLY A 365 51.66 9.13 30.70
C GLY A 365 51.88 8.57 29.29
N TYR A 366 52.29 9.44 28.34
CA TYR A 366 52.59 9.00 26.96
C TYR A 366 53.67 7.92 26.94
N GLY A 367 53.38 6.79 26.28
CA GLY A 367 54.28 5.63 26.19
C GLY A 367 54.15 4.60 27.33
N GLU A 368 53.32 4.84 28.34
CA GLU A 368 53.06 3.87 29.40
C GLU A 368 52.01 2.82 28.99
N ALA A 369 52.17 1.59 29.49
CA ALA A 369 51.18 0.55 29.26
C ALA A 369 49.82 0.93 29.87
N ASN A 370 48.77 0.90 29.06
CA ASN A 370 47.38 1.19 29.46
C ASN A 370 46.46 -0.02 29.26
N ARG A 371 46.99 -1.15 28.77
CA ARG A 371 46.28 -2.40 28.51
C ARG A 371 47.18 -3.59 28.82
N PHE A 372 46.82 -4.37 29.83
CA PHE A 372 47.54 -5.56 30.28
C PHE A 372 46.73 -6.80 29.86
N LYS A 373 47.32 -7.67 29.04
CA LYS A 373 46.62 -8.82 28.41
C LYS A 373 47.00 -10.15 29.05
N ASP A 374 46.30 -11.20 28.66
CA ASP A 374 46.64 -12.62 28.92
C ASP A 374 46.73 -12.97 30.41
N ILE A 375 45.97 -12.25 31.25
CA ILE A 375 45.93 -12.51 32.69
C ILE A 375 44.94 -13.64 32.94
N THR A 376 45.43 -14.79 33.38
CA THR A 376 44.59 -15.98 33.67
C THR A 376 44.19 -16.08 35.14
N ASP A 377 44.94 -15.43 36.03
CA ASP A 377 44.63 -15.33 37.45
C ASP A 377 43.52 -14.31 37.72
N THR A 378 42.97 -14.32 38.94
CA THR A 378 41.94 -13.36 39.38
C THR A 378 42.53 -12.18 40.16
N LYS A 379 43.79 -11.84 39.87
CA LYS A 379 44.57 -10.79 40.54
C LYS A 379 45.47 -10.10 39.52
N PHE A 380 45.57 -8.78 39.63
CA PHE A 380 46.51 -7.94 38.90
C PHE A 380 47.33 -7.11 39.89
N ILE A 381 48.61 -6.92 39.58
CA ILE A 381 49.56 -6.16 40.40
C ILE A 381 50.19 -5.10 39.50
N ASP A 382 50.04 -3.82 39.88
CA ASP A 382 50.73 -2.70 39.24
C ASP A 382 51.78 -2.12 40.19
N SER A 383 53.05 -2.33 39.84
CA SER A 383 54.21 -1.80 40.57
C SER A 383 54.84 -0.58 39.88
N ASN A 384 54.27 -0.12 38.76
CA ASN A 384 54.83 0.95 37.92
C ASN A 384 54.04 2.25 38.04
N MET A 385 53.25 2.37 39.11
CA MET A 385 52.50 3.58 39.41
C MET A 385 53.43 4.71 39.88
N LYS A 386 53.13 5.94 39.46
CA LYS A 386 53.87 7.14 39.87
C LYS A 386 53.12 7.89 40.98
N ALA A 387 53.86 8.38 41.96
CA ALA A 387 53.33 9.24 43.02
C ALA A 387 52.72 10.53 42.44
N GLY A 388 51.57 10.95 42.97
CA GLY A 388 50.85 12.13 42.50
C GLY A 388 50.08 11.98 41.18
N VAL A 389 50.04 10.78 40.58
CA VAL A 389 49.26 10.51 39.35
C VAL A 389 48.00 9.71 39.67
N THR A 390 46.84 10.23 39.25
CA THR A 390 45.56 9.53 39.38
C THR A 390 45.39 8.51 38.26
N TYR A 391 45.22 7.25 38.63
CA TYR A 391 44.95 6.14 37.71
C TYR A 391 43.52 5.63 37.88
N THR A 392 42.93 5.19 36.78
CA THR A 392 41.63 4.50 36.78
C THR A 392 41.76 3.12 36.14
N TYR A 393 41.39 2.09 36.90
CA TYR A 393 41.48 0.69 36.50
C TYR A 393 40.10 0.09 36.28
N TYR A 394 39.99 -0.78 35.28
CA TYR A 394 38.88 -1.71 35.14
C TYR A 394 39.36 -3.02 34.50
N VAL A 395 38.62 -4.09 34.75
CA VAL A 395 38.90 -5.41 34.22
C VAL A 395 37.77 -5.86 33.30
N VAL A 396 38.12 -6.50 32.19
CA VAL A 396 37.20 -7.23 31.30
C VAL A 396 37.60 -8.69 31.25
N SER A 397 36.63 -9.58 31.05
CA SER A 397 36.88 -10.97 30.67
C SER A 397 36.93 -11.10 29.15
N VAL A 398 37.71 -12.05 28.65
CA VAL A 398 37.83 -12.36 27.23
C VAL A 398 37.53 -13.83 27.02
N ASP A 399 36.64 -14.12 26.07
CA ASP A 399 36.32 -15.50 25.73
C ASP A 399 37.25 -16.11 24.68
N LYS A 400 37.12 -17.42 24.45
CA LYS A 400 37.87 -18.18 23.43
C LYS A 400 37.71 -17.69 21.98
N PHE A 401 36.76 -16.80 21.72
CA PHE A 401 36.54 -16.17 20.42
C PHE A 401 37.11 -14.74 20.37
N GLY A 402 37.80 -14.31 21.42
CA GLY A 402 38.36 -12.96 21.56
C GLY A 402 37.33 -11.88 21.88
N ILE A 403 36.12 -12.25 22.33
CA ILE A 403 35.08 -11.28 22.67
C ILE A 403 35.31 -10.76 24.09
N GLU A 404 35.47 -9.45 24.24
CA GLU A 404 35.57 -8.77 25.53
C GLU A 404 34.18 -8.59 26.16
N SER A 405 34.08 -8.77 27.48
CA SER A 405 32.89 -8.40 28.26
C SER A 405 32.69 -6.88 28.31
N LEU A 406 31.56 -6.44 28.87
CA LEU A 406 31.47 -5.06 29.36
C LEU A 406 32.52 -4.83 30.47
N PRO A 407 33.04 -3.59 30.63
CA PRO A 407 34.00 -3.26 31.69
C PRO A 407 33.40 -3.46 33.07
N SER A 408 34.22 -3.91 34.02
CA SER A 408 33.87 -3.89 35.44
C SER A 408 33.58 -2.47 35.92
N LYS A 409 33.12 -2.35 37.17
CA LYS A 409 33.18 -1.05 37.86
C LYS A 409 34.61 -0.49 37.81
N LYS A 410 34.74 0.81 37.59
CA LYS A 410 36.03 1.51 37.56
C LYS A 410 36.53 1.76 38.99
N ILE A 411 37.82 1.59 39.22
CA ILE A 411 38.52 1.90 40.47
C ILE A 411 39.51 3.04 40.20
N THR A 412 39.32 4.17 40.86
CA THR A 412 40.18 5.35 40.72
C THR A 412 40.97 5.58 41.99
N LEU A 413 42.28 5.79 41.86
CA LEU A 413 43.20 5.93 42.99
C LEU A 413 44.48 6.67 42.56
N MET A 414 45.27 7.09 43.54
CA MET A 414 46.55 7.78 43.36
C MET A 414 47.52 7.30 44.43
N LEU A 415 48.81 7.24 44.10
CA LEU A 415 49.87 7.06 45.10
C LEU A 415 50.17 8.40 45.76
N ASP A 416 50.20 8.43 47.09
CA ASP A 416 50.58 9.63 47.83
C ASP A 416 52.04 10.02 47.54
N LEU A 417 52.32 11.33 47.57
CA LEU A 417 53.68 11.83 47.49
C LEU A 417 54.43 11.40 48.76
N PRO A 418 55.72 11.05 48.67
CA PRO A 418 56.50 10.74 49.87
C PRO A 418 56.49 11.94 50.81
N ASP A 419 56.20 11.71 52.10
CA ASP A 419 56.27 12.74 53.12
C ASP A 419 57.67 13.38 53.08
N THR A 420 57.73 14.69 52.82
CA THR A 420 58.97 15.46 52.98
C THR A 420 59.40 15.40 54.45
N PRO A 421 60.66 15.03 54.78
CA PRO A 421 61.15 15.10 56.15
C PRO A 421 60.97 16.52 56.71
N GLN A 422 60.28 16.65 57.85
CA GLN A 422 60.34 17.86 58.66
C GLN A 422 61.80 18.07 59.08
N ASP A 423 62.35 19.23 58.72
CA ASP A 423 63.74 19.58 58.95
C ASP A 423 64.04 19.65 60.46
N ILE A 424 64.87 18.73 60.94
CA ILE A 424 65.40 18.70 62.31
C ILE A 424 66.78 19.35 62.26
N ASN A 425 66.88 20.63 62.66
CA ASN A 425 67.95 21.23 63.48
C ASN A 425 68.12 22.73 63.19
N ASN A 426 67.71 23.56 64.14
CA ASN A 426 68.60 24.63 64.60
C ASN A 426 68.43 24.81 66.12
N LEU A 427 69.34 24.19 66.86
CA LEU A 427 69.57 24.39 68.29
C LEU A 427 70.64 25.46 68.41
N ASP A 428 70.32 26.61 69.01
CA ASP A 428 71.25 27.34 69.88
C ASP A 428 70.53 28.40 70.73
N SER A 429 70.28 28.06 71.99
CA SER A 429 70.52 28.92 73.18
C SER A 429 70.09 28.20 74.46
N VAL A 430 71.01 27.42 75.00
CA VAL A 430 71.49 27.45 76.39
C VAL A 430 70.53 27.96 77.50
N LYS A 431 70.14 26.98 78.34
CA LYS A 431 69.98 26.98 79.82
C LYS A 431 68.83 27.73 80.50
N ALA A 432 67.81 26.93 80.83
CA ALA A 432 67.31 26.63 82.19
C ALA A 432 67.63 27.60 83.34
N HIS A 433 66.58 28.12 84.00
CA HIS A 433 66.38 27.82 85.43
C HIS A 433 64.92 27.98 85.88
N ASN A 434 64.60 27.16 86.87
CA ASN A 434 63.30 26.85 87.44
C ASN A 434 62.78 27.91 88.43
N GLU A 435 61.46 27.77 88.67
CA GLU A 435 60.73 27.97 89.94
C GLU A 435 60.16 29.34 90.36
N LYS A 436 58.81 29.33 90.28
CA LYS A 436 57.82 29.58 91.36
C LYS A 436 57.49 31.01 91.84
N LYS A 437 56.15 31.14 91.93
CA LYS A 437 55.29 31.88 92.89
C LYS A 437 55.07 33.37 92.65
N GLY A 438 53.78 33.71 92.65
CA GLY A 438 53.29 34.72 93.59
C GLY A 438 52.80 36.03 92.98
N ASP A 439 51.53 36.00 92.59
CA ASP A 439 50.48 36.93 93.01
C ASP A 439 50.49 38.43 92.58
N SER A 440 49.26 38.85 92.27
CA SER A 440 48.68 40.17 92.50
C SER A 440 49.08 41.39 91.64
N LYS A 441 48.09 41.77 90.82
CA LYS A 441 47.42 43.09 90.71
C LYS A 441 47.72 44.03 89.54
N ASN A 442 46.58 44.50 89.03
CA ASN A 442 46.25 45.82 88.50
C ASN A 442 46.54 46.11 87.02
N GLU A 443 45.46 45.96 86.24
CA GLU A 443 44.92 46.99 85.34
C GLU A 443 45.30 48.43 85.75
N PRO A 444 45.46 49.38 84.79
CA PRO A 444 44.30 49.79 84.01
C PRO A 444 44.56 50.26 82.55
N LYS A 445 43.46 50.29 81.78
CA LYS A 445 42.95 51.39 80.90
C LYS A 445 44.00 52.18 80.08
N LYS A 446 43.80 52.54 78.82
CA LYS A 446 42.57 52.85 78.05
C LYS A 446 43.03 53.29 76.65
N SER A 447 42.33 52.83 75.62
CA SER A 447 41.70 53.66 74.58
C SER A 447 42.47 54.84 73.97
N LYS A 448 42.55 54.88 72.64
CA LYS A 448 41.43 55.35 71.82
C LYS A 448 41.48 54.73 70.43
#